data_AF-A0A445CU74-F1
#
_entry.id   AF-A0A445CU74-F1
#
_cell.length_a   1.000
_cell.length_b   1.000
_cell.length_c   1.000
_cell.angle_alpha   90.00
_cell.angle_beta   90.00
_cell.angle_gamma   90.00
#
_symmetry.space_group_name_H-M   'P 1'
#
loop_
_entity.id
_entity.type
_entity.pdbx_description
1 polymer ?
#
loop_
_entity_poly.entity_id
_entity_poly.type
_entity_poly.pdbx_seq_one_letter_code
_entity_poly.pdbx_strand_id
1 'polypeptide(L)'
;MCKFIDMYSFADAFDENGRPASGDEGVVPLNASLQIDLEWISWKVVSDITKDKNVLKKTLKEGEGYERPNDGAVVQVKLIGKLQDGTVFVKKGHDDEQPFEFKIDEEQVIDGLDKAVMNMKKGKVALVTIHPEYAFGSSGST
;
A
#
# COMPACT_ATOMS: atom_id res chain seq x y z
N MET A 1 -1.25 12.89 11.02
CA MET A 1 -0.76 13.17 9.64
C MET A 1 0.56 12.46 9.45
N CYS A 2 0.62 11.56 8.46
CA CYS A 2 1.77 10.78 7.96
C CYS A 2 2.95 10.49 8.92
N LYS A 3 2.92 9.31 9.54
CA LYS A 3 4.12 8.55 9.90
C LYS A 3 3.96 7.14 9.33
N PHE A 4 4.63 6.87 8.22
CA PHE A 4 5.08 5.53 7.84
C PHE A 4 6.48 5.70 7.23
N ILE A 5 7.37 6.26 8.05
CA ILE A 5 8.69 5.64 8.23
C ILE A 5 8.36 4.31 8.91
N ASP A 6 9.01 3.20 8.57
CA ASP A 6 8.93 1.96 9.35
C ASP A 6 9.41 2.23 10.78
N MET A 7 8.50 2.75 11.60
CA MET A 7 8.67 3.10 13.00
C MET A 7 8.35 1.87 13.86
N TYR A 8 8.34 0.66 13.30
CA TYR A 8 8.40 -0.56 14.08
C TYR A 8 9.83 -0.84 14.54
N SER A 9 10.87 -0.42 13.81
CA SER A 9 12.26 -0.67 14.23
C SER A 9 12.84 0.39 15.16
N PHE A 10 12.19 1.55 15.34
CA PHE A 10 12.70 2.61 16.22
C PHE A 10 12.15 2.51 17.65
N ALA A 11 11.03 1.83 17.86
CA ALA A 11 10.46 1.60 19.19
C ALA A 11 11.26 0.56 19.99
N ASP A 12 11.80 -0.47 19.32
CA ASP A 12 12.66 -1.48 19.95
C ASP A 12 14.10 -1.01 20.18
N ALA A 13 14.46 0.18 19.71
CA ALA A 13 15.83 0.70 19.81
C ALA A 13 16.11 1.46 21.12
N PHE A 14 15.08 1.83 21.88
CA PHE A 14 15.20 2.64 23.09
C PHE A 14 14.35 2.07 24.22
N ASP A 15 14.69 0.87 24.69
CA ASP A 15 14.24 0.41 26.00
C ASP A 15 14.93 1.24 27.11
N GLU A 16 14.27 1.39 28.26
CA GLU A 16 14.79 2.13 29.42
C GLU A 16 16.09 1.54 29.99
N ASN A 17 16.46 0.33 29.54
CA ASN A 17 17.64 -0.39 29.98
C ASN A 17 18.86 -0.22 29.05
N GLY A 18 18.72 0.44 27.90
CA GLY A 18 19.77 0.54 26.87
C GLY A 18 20.04 -0.80 26.15
N ARG A 19 20.84 -0.78 25.07
CA ARG A 19 21.17 -1.98 24.27
C ARG A 19 22.64 -2.38 24.47
N PRO A 20 22.95 -3.64 24.85
CA PRO A 20 24.33 -4.12 24.88
C PRO A 20 24.90 -4.21 23.47
N ALA A 21 26.21 -4.00 23.31
CA ALA A 21 26.88 -4.14 22.02
C ALA A 21 26.73 -5.56 21.46
N SER A 22 26.42 -5.66 20.17
CA SER A 22 26.38 -6.91 19.43
C SER A 22 27.18 -6.72 18.14
N GLY A 23 28.30 -7.43 18.00
CA GLY A 23 29.21 -7.27 16.85
C GLY A 23 29.96 -5.94 16.88
N ASP A 24 30.01 -5.25 15.74
CA ASP A 24 30.72 -3.96 15.56
C ASP A 24 29.88 -2.74 16.03
N GLU A 25 28.67 -2.97 16.52
CA GLU A 25 27.76 -1.92 16.98
C GLU A 25 28.16 -1.44 18.40
N GLY A 26 28.42 -0.13 18.54
CA GLY A 26 28.81 0.48 19.82
C GLY A 26 27.69 0.43 20.87
N VAL A 27 28.09 0.35 22.16
CA VAL A 27 27.17 0.42 23.30
C VAL A 27 26.50 1.79 23.34
N VAL A 28 25.16 1.82 23.44
CA VAL A 28 24.40 3.04 23.72
C VAL A 28 24.10 3.07 25.22
N PRO A 29 24.82 3.89 26.03
CA PRO A 29 24.62 3.92 27.47
C PRO A 29 23.28 4.54 27.86
N LEU A 30 22.84 4.24 29.08
CA LEU A 30 21.65 4.84 29.67
C LEU A 30 21.77 6.37 29.70
N ASN A 31 20.73 7.07 29.26
CA ASN A 31 20.67 8.54 29.13
C ASN A 31 21.64 9.14 28.10
N ALA A 32 22.16 8.34 27.16
CA ALA A 32 22.95 8.86 26.05
C ALA A 32 22.12 9.78 25.15
N SER A 33 22.70 10.92 24.77
CA SER A 33 22.20 11.73 23.66
C SER A 33 22.82 11.22 22.36
N LEU A 34 21.98 10.87 21.39
CA LEU A 34 22.43 10.44 20.07
C LEU A 34 22.40 11.60 19.10
N GLN A 35 23.49 11.78 18.36
CA GLN A 35 23.51 12.61 17.17
C GLN A 35 23.32 11.68 15.97
N ILE A 36 22.18 11.83 15.29
CA ILE A 36 21.83 11.02 14.13
C ILE A 36 21.71 11.97 12.95
N ASP A 37 22.61 11.81 11.98
CA ASP A 37 22.52 12.53 10.72
C ASP A 37 21.60 11.74 9.78
N LEU A 38 20.46 12.33 9.45
CA LEU A 38 19.46 11.74 8.58
C LEU A 38 19.40 12.50 7.26
N GLU A 39 19.44 11.76 6.16
CA GLU A 39 19.14 12.28 4.83
C GLU A 39 17.80 11.75 4.34
N TRP A 40 16.95 12.65 3.87
CA TRP A 40 15.64 12.31 3.37
C TRP A 40 15.69 12.08 1.85
N ILE A 41 15.69 10.82 1.43
CA ILE A 41 15.92 10.46 0.02
C ILE A 41 14.62 10.45 -0.80
N SER A 42 13.55 9.81 -0.32
CA SER A 42 12.24 9.81 -0.97
C SER A 42 11.10 9.30 -0.06
N TRP A 43 9.85 9.66 -0.37
CA TRP A 43 8.63 9.13 0.26
C TRP A 43 7.70 8.65 -0.84
N LYS A 44 6.84 7.70 -0.49
CA LYS A 44 5.66 7.37 -1.28
C LYS A 44 4.44 7.66 -0.42
N VAL A 45 3.45 8.29 -1.03
CA VAL A 45 2.19 8.61 -0.34
C VAL A 45 1.39 7.33 -0.16
N VAL A 46 1.02 7.02 1.08
CA VAL A 46 0.08 5.95 1.42
C VAL A 46 -1.21 6.60 1.90
N SER A 47 -2.33 6.23 1.29
CA SER A 47 -3.67 6.74 1.62
C SER A 47 -4.53 5.59 2.12
N ASP A 48 -5.23 5.81 3.23
CA ASP A 48 -6.31 4.96 3.69
C ASP A 48 -7.58 5.29 2.90
N ILE A 49 -8.08 4.31 2.14
CA ILE A 49 -9.22 4.49 1.24
C ILE A 49 -10.54 4.30 1.98
N THR A 50 -10.57 3.43 2.98
CA THR A 50 -11.78 3.02 3.69
C THR A 50 -11.93 3.65 5.07
N LYS A 51 -10.93 4.42 5.53
CA LYS A 51 -10.86 5.11 6.85
C LYS A 51 -10.78 4.18 8.06
N ASP A 52 -10.87 2.88 7.84
CA ASP A 52 -10.69 1.79 8.80
C ASP A 52 -9.32 1.10 8.64
N LYS A 53 -8.47 1.58 7.73
CA LYS A 53 -7.16 1.03 7.34
C LYS A 53 -7.20 -0.35 6.69
N ASN A 54 -8.37 -0.83 6.29
CA ASN A 54 -8.52 -2.13 5.61
C ASN A 54 -8.14 -2.08 4.14
N VAL A 55 -8.22 -0.91 3.49
CA VAL A 55 -7.76 -0.70 2.11
C VAL A 55 -6.73 0.42 2.07
N LEU A 56 -5.46 0.05 1.89
CA LEU A 56 -4.34 0.98 1.84
C LEU A 56 -3.82 1.09 0.40
N LYS A 57 -3.71 2.32 -0.11
CA LYS A 57 -3.16 2.60 -1.43
C LYS A 57 -1.84 3.35 -1.32
N LYS A 58 -0.74 2.73 -1.76
CA LYS A 58 0.57 3.35 -1.92
C LYS A 58 0.75 3.83 -3.36
N THR A 59 0.83 5.14 -3.59
CA THR A 59 1.08 5.66 -4.94
C THR A 59 2.52 5.39 -5.37
N LEU A 60 2.69 4.76 -6.54
CA LEU A 60 3.98 4.53 -7.17
C LEU A 60 4.29 5.59 -8.23
N LYS A 61 3.28 5.91 -9.06
CA LYS A 61 3.29 6.97 -10.08
C LYS A 61 1.99 7.76 -9.97
N GLU A 62 2.08 9.09 -9.93
CA GLU A 62 0.90 9.95 -9.98
C GLU A 62 0.21 9.88 -11.35
N GLY A 63 -1.11 10.03 -11.33
CA GLY A 63 -1.90 10.11 -12.57
C GLY A 63 -2.04 11.56 -13.04
N GLU A 64 -2.59 11.70 -14.24
CA GLU A 64 -2.78 12.99 -14.91
C GLU A 64 -4.21 13.52 -14.71
N GLY A 65 -4.35 14.84 -14.84
CA GLY A 65 -5.65 15.52 -14.70
C GLY A 65 -6.16 15.60 -13.27
N TYR A 66 -7.44 15.95 -13.13
CA TYR A 66 -8.13 16.09 -11.84
C TYR A 66 -9.32 15.12 -11.70
N GLU A 67 -9.75 14.55 -12.83
CA GLU A 67 -10.89 13.66 -12.90
C GLU A 67 -10.60 12.30 -12.27
N ARG A 68 -11.66 11.72 -11.73
CA ARG A 68 -11.70 10.37 -11.19
C ARG A 68 -12.94 9.67 -11.73
N PRO A 69 -12.95 8.34 -11.83
CA PRO A 69 -14.16 7.60 -12.16
C PRO A 69 -15.28 7.95 -11.18
N ASN A 70 -16.49 8.16 -11.71
CA ASN A 70 -17.72 8.25 -10.94
C ASN A 70 -18.46 6.91 -10.93
N ASP A 71 -19.48 6.80 -10.10
CA ASP A 71 -20.33 5.61 -10.00
C ASP A 71 -20.91 5.26 -11.38
N GLY A 72 -20.81 3.99 -11.77
CA GLY A 72 -21.21 3.52 -13.09
C GLY A 72 -20.24 3.87 -14.23
N ALA A 73 -19.09 4.49 -13.97
CA ALA A 73 -18.05 4.67 -14.99
C ALA A 73 -17.50 3.32 -15.44
N VAL A 74 -17.26 3.19 -16.76
CA VAL A 74 -16.50 2.08 -17.32
C VAL A 74 -15.03 2.46 -17.31
N VAL A 75 -14.20 1.62 -16.68
CA VAL A 75 -12.76 1.85 -16.51
C VAL A 75 -11.97 0.71 -17.12
N GLN A 76 -10.77 1.04 -17.62
CA GLN A 76 -9.82 0.07 -18.14
C GLN A 76 -8.56 0.09 -17.28
N VAL A 77 -8.18 -1.08 -16.76
CA VAL A 77 -7.06 -1.23 -15.84
C VAL A 77 -6.11 -2.34 -16.28
N LYS A 78 -4.86 -2.22 -15.83
CA LYS A 78 -3.89 -3.31 -15.82
C LYS A 78 -3.64 -3.67 -14.37
N LEU A 79 -3.82 -4.94 -14.01
CA LEU A 79 -3.72 -5.37 -12.62
C LEU A 79 -2.99 -6.69 -12.47
N ILE A 80 -2.26 -6.79 -11.37
CA ILE A 80 -1.61 -8.03 -10.91
C ILE A 80 -1.99 -8.17 -9.43
N GLY A 81 -2.77 -9.19 -9.11
CA GLY A 81 -3.11 -9.55 -7.74
C GLY A 81 -2.14 -10.59 -7.21
N LYS A 82 -1.61 -10.33 -6.02
CA LYS A 82 -0.63 -11.17 -5.34
C LYS A 82 -1.06 -11.45 -3.91
N LEU A 83 -0.75 -12.64 -3.42
CA LEU A 83 -0.81 -12.97 -2.00
C LEU A 83 0.39 -12.35 -1.26
N GLN A 84 0.35 -12.37 0.07
CA GLN A 84 1.41 -11.80 0.92
C GLN A 84 2.77 -12.51 0.75
N ASP A 85 2.76 -13.79 0.36
CA ASP A 85 3.96 -14.57 0.03
C ASP A 85 4.56 -14.23 -1.35
N GLY A 86 3.89 -13.35 -2.12
CA GLY A 86 4.29 -12.94 -3.46
C GLY A 86 3.67 -13.77 -4.59
N THR A 87 2.93 -14.84 -4.29
CA THR A 87 2.25 -15.69 -5.27
C THR A 87 1.25 -14.87 -6.08
N VAL A 88 1.41 -14.85 -7.41
CA VAL A 88 0.49 -14.16 -8.32
C VAL A 88 -0.71 -15.07 -8.58
N PHE A 89 -1.91 -14.62 -8.23
CA PHE A 89 -3.15 -15.36 -8.48
C PHE A 89 -4.00 -14.77 -9.61
N VAL A 90 -3.76 -13.51 -9.99
CA VAL A 90 -4.43 -12.87 -11.12
C VAL A 90 -3.48 -11.90 -11.81
N LYS A 91 -3.52 -11.90 -13.15
CA LYS A 91 -2.83 -10.94 -14.01
C LYS A 91 -3.77 -10.65 -15.18
N LYS A 92 -4.16 -9.40 -15.39
CA LYS A 92 -5.06 -9.00 -16.49
C LYS A 92 -4.61 -7.69 -17.13
N GLY A 93 -4.72 -7.61 -18.46
CA GLY A 93 -4.38 -6.39 -19.23
C GLY A 93 -2.87 -6.16 -19.39
N HIS A 94 -2.07 -7.22 -19.22
CA HIS A 94 -0.63 -7.23 -19.39
C HIS A 94 -0.24 -8.17 -20.56
N ASP A 95 1.02 -8.20 -20.95
CA ASP A 95 1.56 -9.15 -21.95
C ASP A 95 0.75 -9.20 -23.27
N ASP A 96 0.53 -8.03 -23.88
CA ASP A 96 -0.26 -7.85 -25.12
C ASP A 96 -1.76 -8.16 -25.02
N GLU A 97 -2.28 -8.48 -23.82
CA GLU A 97 -3.71 -8.53 -23.57
C GLU A 97 -4.36 -7.14 -23.58
N GLN A 98 -5.60 -7.09 -24.01
CA GLN A 98 -6.43 -5.89 -23.88
C GLN A 98 -6.61 -5.53 -22.40
N PRO A 99 -6.62 -4.23 -22.04
CA PRO A 99 -6.89 -3.78 -20.69
C PRO A 99 -8.15 -4.42 -20.11
N PHE A 100 -8.12 -4.79 -18.84
CA PHE A 100 -9.30 -5.33 -18.17
C PHE A 100 -10.31 -4.22 -17.94
N GLU A 101 -11.50 -4.39 -18.50
CA GLU A 101 -12.60 -3.45 -18.39
C GLU A 101 -13.62 -3.92 -17.37
N PHE A 102 -14.08 -3.01 -16.52
CA PHE A 102 -15.19 -3.24 -15.60
C PHE A 102 -15.90 -1.93 -15.28
N LYS A 103 -17.12 -2.03 -14.74
CA LYS A 103 -17.93 -0.89 -14.33
C LYS A 103 -17.84 -0.67 -12.81
N ILE A 104 -17.59 0.57 -12.41
CA ILE A 104 -17.46 0.99 -11.02
C ILE A 104 -18.82 0.92 -10.31
N ASP A 105 -18.81 0.45 -9.07
CA ASP A 105 -19.99 0.33 -8.19
C ASP A 105 -21.07 -0.64 -8.72
N GLU A 106 -20.65 -1.68 -9.45
CA GLU A 106 -21.53 -2.74 -9.95
C GLU A 106 -21.12 -4.17 -9.51
N GLU A 107 -20.34 -4.29 -8.43
CA GLU A 107 -19.93 -5.58 -7.82
C GLU A 107 -19.20 -6.54 -8.80
N GLN A 108 -18.64 -6.02 -9.90
CA GLN A 108 -17.93 -6.82 -10.91
C GLN A 108 -16.53 -7.25 -10.47
N VAL A 109 -15.99 -6.61 -9.44
CA VAL A 109 -14.69 -6.88 -8.83
C VAL A 109 -14.81 -6.81 -7.31
N ILE A 110 -13.77 -7.24 -6.61
CA ILE A 110 -13.70 -7.10 -5.15
C ILE A 110 -13.83 -5.63 -4.73
N ASP A 111 -14.58 -5.38 -3.65
CA ASP A 111 -14.91 -4.03 -3.18
C ASP A 111 -13.67 -3.16 -2.94
N GLY A 112 -12.60 -3.74 -2.41
CA GLY A 112 -11.34 -3.03 -2.20
C GLY A 112 -10.68 -2.55 -3.48
N LEU A 113 -10.81 -3.28 -4.59
CA LEU A 113 -10.31 -2.84 -5.89
C LEU A 113 -11.19 -1.74 -6.46
N ASP A 114 -12.51 -1.88 -6.38
CA ASP A 114 -13.47 -0.89 -6.86
C ASP A 114 -13.23 0.48 -6.19
N LYS A 115 -13.24 0.51 -4.85
CA LYS A 115 -12.97 1.71 -4.06
C LYS A 115 -11.59 2.31 -4.34
N ALA A 116 -10.58 1.46 -4.56
CA ALA A 116 -9.24 1.93 -4.86
C ALA A 116 -9.18 2.65 -6.20
N VAL A 117 -9.79 2.08 -7.25
CA VAL A 117 -9.82 2.63 -8.62
C VAL A 117 -10.65 3.91 -8.69
N MET A 118 -11.78 3.98 -7.98
CA MET A 118 -12.56 5.21 -7.83
C MET A 118 -11.72 6.37 -7.25
N ASN A 119 -10.70 6.06 -6.45
CA ASN A 119 -9.76 7.04 -5.89
C ASN A 119 -8.50 7.26 -6.75
N MET A 120 -8.47 6.80 -8.00
CA MET A 120 -7.34 6.98 -8.92
C MET A 120 -7.66 7.98 -10.03
N LYS A 121 -6.60 8.65 -10.50
CA LYS A 121 -6.62 9.48 -11.71
C LYS A 121 -6.17 8.63 -12.89
N LYS A 122 -6.47 9.08 -14.11
CA LYS A 122 -6.00 8.44 -15.34
C LYS A 122 -4.47 8.27 -15.33
N GLY A 123 -4.00 7.08 -15.67
CA GLY A 123 -2.56 6.77 -15.73
C GLY A 123 -1.84 6.61 -14.38
N LYS A 124 -2.56 6.70 -13.26
CA LYS A 124 -2.00 6.46 -11.92
C LYS A 124 -1.56 5.00 -11.77
N VAL A 125 -0.43 4.78 -11.10
CA VAL A 125 0.04 3.44 -10.72
C VAL A 125 0.17 3.40 -9.21
N ALA A 126 -0.45 2.41 -8.57
CA ALA A 126 -0.43 2.23 -7.13
C ALA A 126 -0.33 0.75 -6.75
N LEU A 127 0.21 0.50 -5.57
CA LEU A 127 0.10 -0.77 -4.88
C LEU A 127 -1.07 -0.64 -3.89
N VAL A 128 -2.02 -1.57 -3.96
CA VAL A 128 -3.20 -1.59 -3.09
C VAL A 128 -3.14 -2.84 -2.21
N THR A 129 -3.12 -2.63 -0.90
CA THR A 129 -3.22 -3.70 0.11
C THR A 129 -4.66 -3.74 0.59
N ILE A 130 -5.30 -4.91 0.46
CA ILE A 130 -6.72 -5.10 0.73
C ILE A 130 -6.88 -6.18 1.78
N HIS A 131 -7.51 -5.85 2.91
CA HIS A 131 -7.87 -6.80 3.94
C HIS A 131 -8.97 -7.77 3.43
N PRO A 132 -9.03 -9.04 3.89
CA PRO A 132 -9.98 -10.03 3.38
C PRO A 132 -11.44 -9.58 3.31
N GLU A 133 -11.90 -8.76 4.26
CA GLU A 133 -13.27 -8.20 4.30
C GLU A 133 -13.65 -7.39 3.04
N TYR A 134 -12.66 -6.77 2.38
CA TYR A 134 -12.83 -6.02 1.13
C TYR A 134 -12.31 -6.79 -0.10
N ALA A 135 -11.91 -8.06 0.07
CA ALA A 135 -11.42 -8.93 -0.97
C ALA A 135 -12.36 -10.13 -1.17
N PHE A 136 -11.93 -11.31 -0.74
CA PHE A 136 -12.65 -12.58 -0.93
C PHE A 136 -13.35 -13.08 0.34
N GLY A 137 -13.42 -12.24 1.38
CA GLY A 137 -13.96 -12.59 2.69
C GLY A 137 -13.13 -13.63 3.45
N SER A 138 -13.63 -14.04 4.62
CA SER A 138 -13.00 -15.07 5.47
C SER A 138 -13.10 -16.48 4.89
N SER A 139 -14.00 -16.71 3.94
CA SER A 139 -14.24 -18.02 3.34
C SER A 139 -13.32 -18.35 2.16
N GLY A 140 -12.64 -17.35 1.58
CA GLY A 140 -11.83 -17.54 0.37
C GLY A 140 -12.69 -17.94 -0.83
N SER A 141 -12.60 -17.21 -1.93
CA SER A 141 -13.15 -17.69 -3.20
C SER A 141 -12.18 -18.74 -3.74
N THR A 142 -12.64 -19.99 -3.80
CA THR A 142 -11.95 -21.13 -4.43
C THR A 142 -11.76 -20.95 -5.93
#